data_AF-A0A1I5XYG0-F1
#
_entry.id   AF-A0A1I5XYG0-F1
#
_cell.length_a   1.000
_cell.length_b   1.000
_cell.length_c   1.000
_cell.angle_alpha   90.00
_cell.angle_beta   90.00
_cell.angle_gamma   90.00
#
_symmetry.space_group_name_H-M   'P 1'
#
loop_
_entity.id
_entity.type
_entity.pdbx_description
1 polymer ?
#
loop_
_entity_poly.entity_id
_entity_poly.type
_entity_poly.pdbx_seq_one_letter_code
_entity_poly.pdbx_strand_id
1 'polypeptide(L)'
;MTQYNLEELKILNQVLLALFIVADFALALFFYNSAFPWFALVGSGLGLAIIVLCWTGKQHLYFISSLIVFTVLFSIVYNWHSIIH
;
A
#
# COMPACT_ATOMS: atom_id res chain seq x y z
N MET A 1 15.82 -21.71 14.22
CA MET A 1 14.92 -21.24 13.13
C MET A 1 15.31 -21.97 11.86
N THR A 2 14.36 -22.62 11.17
CA THR A 2 14.62 -23.26 9.88
C THR A 2 14.71 -22.19 8.78
N GLN A 3 15.36 -22.50 7.66
CA GLN A 3 15.44 -21.58 6.51
C GLN A 3 14.05 -21.24 5.96
N TYR A 4 13.13 -22.21 5.96
CA TYR A 4 11.73 -22.03 5.59
C TYR A 4 11.05 -20.91 6.41
N ASN A 5 11.16 -20.96 7.74
CA ASN A 5 10.53 -19.96 8.61
C ASN A 5 11.09 -18.55 8.37
N LEU A 6 12.36 -18.43 7.98
CA LEU A 6 13.00 -17.14 7.69
C LEU A 6 12.49 -16.55 6.36
N GLU A 7 12.23 -17.39 5.35
CA GLU A 7 11.68 -16.94 4.07
C GLU A 7 10.23 -16.47 4.21
N GLU A 8 9.40 -17.21 4.94
CA GLU A 8 8.03 -16.78 5.24
C GLU A 8 7.99 -15.46 6.01
N LEU A 9 8.86 -15.30 7.02
CA LEU A 9 8.92 -14.06 7.80
C LEU A 9 9.30 -12.85 6.93
N LYS A 10 10.19 -13.04 5.95
CA LYS A 10 10.57 -11.99 5.00
C LYS A 10 9.40 -11.56 4.13
N ILE A 11 8.61 -12.51 3.63
CA ILE A 11 7.41 -12.22 2.84
C ILE A 11 6.38 -11.50 3.72
N LEU A 12 6.10 -12.02 4.93
CA LEU A 12 5.18 -11.39 5.87
C LEU A 12 5.59 -9.95 6.20
N ASN A 13 6.89 -9.72 6.41
CA ASN A 13 7.41 -8.38 6.67
C ASN A 13 7.22 -7.44 5.48
N GLN A 14 7.38 -7.92 4.24
CA GLN A 14 7.10 -7.13 3.04
C GLN A 14 5.62 -6.73 2.96
N VAL A 15 4.70 -7.66 3.25
CA VAL A 15 3.26 -7.38 3.25
C VAL A 15 2.90 -6.37 4.35
N LEU A 16 3.39 -6.57 5.57
CA LEU A 16 3.12 -5.68 6.70
C LEU A 16 3.69 -4.29 6.47
N LEU A 17 4.90 -4.16 5.93
CA LEU A 17 5.49 -2.87 5.60
C LEU A 17 4.63 -2.11 4.59
N ALA A 18 4.14 -2.79 3.55
CA ALA A 18 3.25 -2.19 2.55
C ALA A 18 1.92 -1.74 3.20
N LEU A 19 1.36 -2.54 4.10
CA LEU A 19 0.14 -2.19 4.83
C LEU A 19 0.35 -0.92 5.67
N PHE A 20 1.42 -0.86 6.47
CA PHE A 20 1.72 0.29 7.32
C PHE A 20 1.86 1.57 6.49
N ILE A 21 2.68 1.54 5.44
CA ILE A 21 2.92 2.72 4.59
C ILE A 21 1.61 3.24 4.00
N VAL A 22 0.78 2.36 3.44
CA VAL A 22 -0.49 2.78 2.81
C VAL A 22 -1.50 3.25 3.84
N ALA A 23 -1.63 2.54 4.96
CA ALA A 23 -2.58 2.88 6.02
C ALA A 23 -2.25 4.23 6.67
N ASP A 24 -0.99 4.45 7.04
CA ASP A 24 -0.53 5.72 7.64
C ASP A 24 -0.70 6.89 6.67
N PHE A 25 -0.40 6.68 5.39
CA PHE A 25 -0.58 7.71 4.37
C PHE A 25 -2.07 8.02 4.12
N ALA A 26 -2.91 6.99 4.04
CA ALA A 26 -4.36 7.18 3.89
C ALA A 26 -4.97 7.89 5.11
N LEU A 27 -4.53 7.53 6.32
CA LEU A 27 -4.94 8.20 7.55
C LEU A 27 -4.50 9.67 7.57
N ALA A 28 -3.27 9.96 7.18
CA ALA A 28 -2.79 11.34 7.06
C ALA A 28 -3.64 12.13 6.06
N LEU A 29 -3.93 11.58 4.87
CA LEU A 29 -4.79 12.24 3.89
C LEU A 29 -6.20 12.53 4.43
N PHE A 30 -6.75 11.62 5.24
CA PHE A 30 -8.04 11.80 5.89
C PHE A 30 -8.05 12.94 6.91
N PHE A 31 -6.97 13.12 7.69
CA PHE A 31 -6.89 14.20 8.69
C PHE A 31 -6.58 15.57 8.10
N TYR A 32 -5.78 15.64 7.04
CA TYR A 32 -5.30 16.92 6.49
C TYR A 32 -6.16 17.50 5.36
N ASN A 33 -7.16 16.78 4.86
CA ASN A 33 -8.00 17.23 3.75
C ASN A 33 -9.48 17.16 4.12
N SER A 34 -10.23 18.21 3.77
CA SER A 34 -11.67 18.28 4.02
C SER A 34 -12.47 17.26 3.20
N ALA A 35 -11.99 16.92 2.00
CA ALA A 35 -12.51 15.87 1.15
C ALA A 35 -11.37 14.89 0.85
N PHE A 36 -11.64 13.59 0.93
CA PHE A 36 -10.61 12.57 0.79
C PHE A 36 -10.00 12.58 -0.62
N PRO A 37 -8.70 12.90 -0.78
CA PRO A 37 -8.06 13.02 -2.08
C PRO A 37 -7.62 11.64 -2.59
N TRP A 38 -8.58 10.86 -3.09
CA TRP A 38 -8.36 9.50 -3.57
C TRP A 38 -7.30 9.38 -4.66
N PHE A 39 -7.22 10.38 -5.54
CA PHE A 39 -6.21 10.42 -6.61
C PHE A 39 -4.79 10.59 -6.05
N ALA A 40 -4.62 11.31 -4.94
CA ALA A 40 -3.31 11.45 -4.29
C ALA A 40 -2.85 10.13 -3.67
N LEU A 41 -3.77 9.36 -3.07
CA LEU A 41 -3.49 8.01 -2.54
C LEU A 41 -3.10 7.04 -3.66
N VAL A 42 -3.86 7.00 -4.74
CA VAL A 42 -3.58 6.12 -5.89
C VAL A 42 -2.29 6.53 -6.58
N GLY A 43 -2.08 7.84 -6.80
CA GLY A 43 -0.89 8.37 -7.43
C GLY A 43 0.38 8.11 -6.62
N SER A 44 0.35 8.30 -5.30
CA SER A 44 1.49 7.99 -4.44
C SER A 44 1.74 6.48 -4.34
N GLY A 45 0.69 5.66 -4.24
CA GLY A 45 0.82 4.22 -4.19
C GLY A 45 1.43 3.63 -5.48
N LEU A 46 0.91 4.04 -6.65
CA LEU A 46 1.47 3.64 -7.93
C LEU A 46 2.88 4.21 -8.16
N GLY A 47 3.12 5.47 -7.79
CA GLY A 47 4.43 6.09 -7.90
C GLY A 47 5.49 5.35 -7.08
N LEU A 48 5.17 5.00 -5.84
CA LEU A 48 6.08 4.26 -4.95
C LEU A 48 6.29 2.83 -5.46
N ALA A 49 5.25 2.17 -5.99
CA ALA A 49 5.37 0.87 -6.64
C ALA A 49 6.34 0.89 -7.84
N ILE A 50 6.27 1.92 -8.70
CA ILE A 50 7.16 2.07 -9.86
C ILE A 50 8.60 2.33 -9.41
N ILE A 51 8.81 3.21 -8.42
CA ILE A 51 10.14 3.51 -7.90
C ILE A 51 10.80 2.26 -7.32
N VAL A 52 10.06 1.50 -6.50
CA VAL A 52 10.56 0.25 -5.90
C VAL A 52 10.84 -0.79 -6.99
N LEU A 53 9.95 -0.95 -7.97
CA LEU A 53 10.18 -1.86 -9.09
C LEU A 53 11.44 -1.51 -9.89
N CYS A 54 11.68 -0.22 -10.13
CA CYS A 54 12.86 0.26 -10.84
C CYS A 54 14.15 0.08 -10.02
N TRP A 55 14.10 0.32 -8.71
CA TRP A 55 15.27 0.22 -7.84
C TRP A 55 15.64 -1.23 -7.53
N THR A 56 14.69 -2.04 -7.06
CA THR A 56 14.95 -3.36 -6.49
C THR A 56 14.64 -4.53 -7.44
N GLY A 57 14.13 -4.23 -8.64
CA GLY A 57 13.78 -5.23 -9.64
C GLY A 57 12.72 -6.22 -9.13
N LYS A 58 12.88 -7.50 -9.45
CA LYS A 58 11.89 -8.56 -9.14
C LYS A 58 11.97 -9.10 -7.70
N GLN A 59 12.92 -8.66 -6.87
CA GLN A 59 13.14 -9.24 -5.53
C GLN A 59 12.03 -8.90 -4.51
N HIS A 60 11.28 -7.81 -4.74
CA HIS A 60 10.26 -7.30 -3.82
C HIS A 60 8.86 -7.25 -4.44
N LEU A 61 8.54 -8.20 -5.33
CA LEU A 61 7.25 -8.24 -6.00
C LEU A 61 6.06 -8.37 -5.03
N TYR A 62 6.22 -9.08 -3.91
CA TYR A 62 5.18 -9.20 -2.89
C TYR A 62 4.89 -7.86 -2.20
N PHE A 63 5.92 -7.07 -1.90
CA PHE A 63 5.74 -5.70 -1.39
C PHE A 63 4.94 -4.85 -2.38
N ILE A 64 5.33 -4.86 -3.66
CA ILE A 64 4.70 -4.06 -4.71
C ILE A 64 3.23 -4.47 -4.91
N SER A 65 2.94 -5.77 -4.98
CA SER A 65 1.57 -6.27 -5.16
C SER A 65 0.70 -5.94 -3.95
N SER A 66 1.20 -6.14 -2.73
CA SER A 66 0.49 -5.76 -1.51
C SER A 66 0.24 -4.25 -1.43
N LEU A 67 1.20 -3.43 -1.82
CA LEU A 67 1.07 -1.98 -1.83
C LEU A 67 -0.07 -1.53 -2.75
N ILE A 68 -0.15 -2.07 -3.97
CA ILE A 68 -1.23 -1.78 -4.91
C ILE A 68 -2.57 -2.25 -4.37
N VAL A 69 -2.65 -3.48 -3.84
CA VAL A 69 -3.88 -4.04 -3.26
C VAL A 69 -4.40 -3.17 -2.12
N PHE A 70 -3.54 -2.81 -1.17
CA PHE A 70 -3.93 -1.95 -0.05
C PHE A 70 -4.32 -0.54 -0.52
N THR A 71 -3.61 0.01 -1.51
CA THR A 71 -3.95 1.33 -2.09
C THR A 71 -5.37 1.33 -2.65
N VAL A 72 -5.75 0.29 -3.40
CA VAL A 72 -7.10 0.14 -3.94
C VAL A 72 -8.13 -0.05 -2.84
N LEU A 73 -7.86 -0.93 -1.87
CA LEU A 73 -8.76 -1.18 -0.75
C LEU A 73 -9.04 0.08 0.07
N PHE A 74 -7.99 0.81 0.49
CA PHE A 74 -8.15 2.05 1.25
C PHE A 74 -8.81 3.15 0.41
N SER A 75 -8.53 3.23 -0.89
CA SER A 75 -9.25 4.15 -1.78
C SER A 75 -10.75 3.84 -1.80
N ILE A 76 -11.17 2.58 -1.84
CA ILE A 76 -12.59 2.21 -1.81
C ILE A 76 -13.21 2.52 -0.45
N VAL A 77 -12.54 2.13 0.64
CA VAL A 77 -13.06 2.30 2.01
C VAL A 77 -13.27 3.77 2.36
N TYR A 78 -12.30 4.63 2.06
CA TYR A 78 -12.42 6.06 2.37
C TYR A 78 -13.35 6.83 1.41
N ASN A 79 -13.63 6.31 0.22
CA ASN A 79 -14.61 6.89 -0.72
C ASN A 79 -15.99 6.21 -0.65
N TRP A 80 -16.21 5.28 0.28
CA TRP A 80 -17.43 4.48 0.35
C TRP A 80 -18.71 5.33 0.39
N HIS A 81 -18.67 6.45 1.11
CA HIS A 81 -19.78 7.40 1.21
C HIS A 81 -20.13 8.08 -0.12
N SER A 82 -19.18 8.19 -1.06
CA SER A 82 -19.42 8.72 -2.40
C SER A 82 -19.88 7.64 -3.39
N ILE A 83 -19.66 6.36 -3.09
CA ILE A 83 -19.94 5.23 -4.00
C ILE A 83 -21.34 4.67 -3.75
N ILE A 84 -21.75 4.58 -2.48
CA ILE A 84 -23.08 4.10 -2.11
C ILE A 84 -23.87 5.28 -1.58
N HIS A 85 -24.81 5.72 -2.40
CA HIS A 85 -25.68 6.86 -2.18
C HIS A 85 -27.06 6.43 -1.69
#